data_AF-A0A3C1K3J3-F1
#
_entry.id   AF-A0A3C1K3J3-F1
#
_cell.length_a   1.000
_cell.length_b   1.000
_cell.length_c   1.000
_cell.angle_alpha   90.00
_cell.angle_beta   90.00
_cell.angle_gamma   90.00
#
_symmetry.space_group_name_H-M   'P 1'
#
loop_
_entity.id
_entity.type
_entity.pdbx_description
1 polymer ?
#
loop_
_entity_poly.entity_id
_entity_poly.type
_entity_poly.pdbx_seq_one_letter_code
_entity_poly.pdbx_strand_id
1 'polypeptide(L)'
;MLNCSEFCIFYIKNINGSLDRVIAIKYNGVEKFTFTYNVSGQLYSSTDLVNGKVYTYEYDSLDRLIRATEKTTSGTFVMATSNQFDSFGRASASSYTFANNDLLNYWIEYN
;
A
#
# COMPACT_ATOMS: atom_id res chain seq x y z
N MET A 1 11.63 -30.40 21.62
CA MET A 1 10.59 -29.40 21.88
C MET A 1 11.08 -28.09 21.30
N LEU A 2 10.52 -27.63 20.18
CA LEU A 2 10.90 -26.34 19.60
C LEU A 2 10.33 -25.25 20.51
N ASN A 3 11.19 -24.63 21.31
CA ASN A 3 10.79 -23.49 22.14
C ASN A 3 10.37 -22.37 21.20
N CYS A 4 9.13 -21.93 21.38
CA CYS A 4 8.52 -20.80 20.70
C CYS A 4 9.27 -19.53 21.07
N SER A 5 10.39 -19.28 20.39
CA SER A 5 11.15 -18.05 20.43
C SER A 5 10.68 -17.20 19.25
N GLU A 6 10.10 -16.05 19.55
CA GLU A 6 9.74 -14.92 18.65
C GLU A 6 8.81 -15.15 17.44
N PHE A 7 8.54 -16.40 17.03
CA PHE A 7 7.80 -16.69 15.80
C PHE A 7 6.34 -17.12 16.00
N CYS A 8 5.86 -17.35 17.24
CA CYS A 8 4.44 -17.66 17.42
C CYS A 8 3.59 -16.41 17.55
N ILE A 9 2.58 -16.33 16.70
CA ILE A 9 1.48 -15.37 16.84
C ILE A 9 0.42 -16.04 17.72
N PHE A 10 0.18 -15.50 18.92
CA PHE A 10 -0.87 -15.97 19.83
C PHE A 10 -2.20 -15.28 19.55
N TYR A 11 -2.16 -13.99 19.20
CA TYR A 11 -3.35 -13.25 18.77
C TYR A 11 -3.02 -12.12 17.81
N ILE A 12 -4.02 -11.74 17.01
CA ILE A 12 -4.01 -10.59 16.11
C ILE A 12 -5.10 -9.63 16.57
N LYS A 13 -4.79 -8.34 16.63
CA LYS A 13 -5.73 -7.29 17.03
C LYS A 13 -5.72 -6.14 16.03
N ASN A 14 -6.90 -5.80 15.53
CA ASN A 14 -7.11 -4.54 14.80
C ASN A 14 -7.29 -3.41 15.81
N ILE A 15 -6.63 -2.29 15.53
CA ILE A 15 -6.84 -1.01 16.23
C ILE A 15 -7.61 -0.12 15.27
N ASN A 16 -8.82 0.27 15.66
CA ASN A 16 -9.67 1.13 14.85
C ASN A 16 -9.54 2.58 15.33
N GLY A 17 -9.52 3.51 14.38
CA GLY A 17 -9.56 4.94 14.61
C GLY A 17 -10.96 5.53 14.39
N SER A 18 -11.02 6.78 13.96
CA SER A 18 -12.28 7.44 13.60
C SER A 18 -13.03 6.67 12.50
N LEU A 19 -14.37 6.71 12.57
CA LEU A 19 -15.26 5.98 11.63
C LEU A 19 -15.00 4.46 11.60
N ASP A 20 -14.48 3.92 12.71
CA ASP A 20 -14.19 2.50 12.94
C ASP A 20 -13.25 1.86 11.89
N ARG A 21 -12.41 2.69 11.25
CA ARG A 21 -11.45 2.23 10.25
C ARG A 21 -10.18 1.70 10.92
N VAL A 22 -9.61 0.61 10.41
CA VAL A 22 -8.37 0.03 10.92
C VAL A 22 -7.20 0.98 10.69
N ILE A 23 -6.54 1.42 11.76
CA ILE A 23 -5.33 2.28 11.71
C ILE A 23 -4.06 1.50 12.07
N ALA A 24 -4.18 0.35 12.71
CA ALA A 24 -3.05 -0.55 12.94
C ALA A 24 -3.48 -2.02 13.12
N ILE A 25 -2.58 -2.94 12.79
CA ILE A 25 -2.70 -4.37 13.11
C ILE A 25 -1.54 -4.74 14.02
N LYS A 26 -1.87 -5.38 15.15
CA LYS A 26 -0.91 -5.83 16.18
C LYS A 26 -0.86 -7.34 16.25
N TYR A 27 0.35 -7.90 16.30
CA TYR A 27 0.59 -9.31 16.65
C TYR A 27 1.14 -9.36 18.07
N ASN A 28 0.46 -10.06 18.97
CA ASN A 28 0.82 -10.13 20.39
C ASN A 28 1.04 -8.75 21.05
N GLY A 29 0.28 -7.74 20.62
CA GLY A 29 0.38 -6.36 21.13
C GLY A 29 1.41 -5.47 20.44
N VAL A 30 2.23 -6.00 19.53
CA VAL A 30 3.24 -5.25 18.77
C VAL A 30 2.70 -4.86 17.40
N GLU A 31 2.85 -3.60 16.99
CA GLU A 31 2.42 -3.12 15.67
C GLU A 31 3.21 -3.77 14.56
N LYS A 32 2.50 -4.21 13.53
CA LYS A 32 3.07 -4.83 12.33
C LYS A 32 2.68 -4.07 11.08
N PHE A 33 1.48 -3.52 11.08
CA PHE A 33 0.99 -2.67 10.00
C PHE A 33 0.34 -1.41 10.57
N THR A 34 0.55 -0.28 9.92
CA THR A 34 -0.18 0.97 10.20
C THR A 34 -0.81 1.52 8.93
N PHE A 35 -1.92 2.24 9.09
CA PHE A 35 -2.71 2.76 7.97
C PHE A 35 -3.17 4.18 8.27
N THR A 36 -3.18 5.02 7.25
CA THR A 36 -3.74 6.38 7.30
C THR A 36 -4.68 6.59 6.13
N TYR A 37 -5.67 7.45 6.32
CA TYR A 37 -6.70 7.72 5.33
C TYR A 37 -6.76 9.20 5.00
N ASN A 38 -7.06 9.53 3.75
CA ASN A 38 -7.28 10.91 3.33
C ASN A 38 -8.67 11.41 3.77
N VAL A 39 -8.95 12.69 3.47
CA VAL A 39 -10.22 13.36 3.82
C VAL A 39 -11.45 12.72 3.15
N SER A 40 -11.28 12.17 1.94
CA SER A 40 -12.32 11.42 1.21
C SER A 40 -12.54 10.01 1.77
N GLY A 41 -11.69 9.59 2.71
CA GLY A 41 -11.79 8.30 3.37
C GLY A 41 -11.05 7.16 2.69
N GLN A 42 -10.30 7.44 1.63
CA GLN A 42 -9.49 6.45 0.91
C GLN A 42 -8.17 6.19 1.66
N LEU A 43 -7.60 4.99 1.50
CA LEU A 43 -6.32 4.63 2.11
C LEU A 43 -5.22 5.51 1.51
N TYR A 44 -4.60 6.36 2.31
CA TYR A 44 -3.56 7.29 1.85
C TYR A 44 -2.16 6.70 1.98
N SER A 45 -1.88 6.01 3.08
CA SER A 45 -0.62 5.34 3.30
C SER A 45 -0.78 4.08 4.14
N SER A 46 0.02 3.07 3.85
CA SER A 46 0.21 1.89 4.68
C SER A 46 1.68 1.70 4.98
N THR A 47 2.02 1.24 6.19
CA THR A 47 3.38 0.88 6.55
C THR A 47 3.41 -0.58 6.97
N ASP A 48 4.27 -1.37 6.33
CA ASP A 48 4.62 -2.72 6.73
C ASP A 48 5.91 -2.66 7.56
N LEU A 49 5.75 -2.71 8.89
CA LEU A 49 6.86 -2.68 9.85
C LEU A 49 7.65 -3.99 9.86
N VAL A 50 7.10 -5.08 9.32
CA VAL A 50 7.78 -6.38 9.25
C VAL A 50 8.83 -6.36 8.15
N ASN A 51 8.47 -5.81 6.98
CA ASN A 51 9.35 -5.74 5.82
C ASN A 51 10.07 -4.38 5.66
N GLY A 52 9.78 -3.42 6.54
CA GLY A 52 10.40 -2.09 6.51
C GLY A 52 9.98 -1.29 5.28
N LYS A 53 8.71 -1.40 4.87
CA LYS A 53 8.16 -0.76 3.67
C LYS A 53 7.06 0.24 4.02
N VAL A 54 7.01 1.32 3.26
CA VAL A 54 5.96 2.34 3.32
C VAL A 54 5.37 2.47 1.92
N TYR A 55 4.04 2.37 1.83
CA TYR A 55 3.28 2.58 0.63
C TYR A 55 2.46 3.85 0.75
N THR A 56 2.34 4.60 -0.34
CA THR A 56 1.44 5.76 -0.46
C THR A 56 0.61 5.61 -1.71
N TYR A 57 -0.63 6.09 -1.67
CA TYR A 57 -1.64 5.86 -2.70
C TYR A 57 -2.30 7.17 -3.09
N GLU A 58 -2.49 7.36 -4.39
CA GLU A 58 -3.17 8.51 -4.98
C GLU A 58 -4.32 8.02 -5.86
N TYR A 59 -5.44 8.72 -5.77
CA TYR A 59 -6.68 8.38 -6.45
C TYR A 59 -7.16 9.54 -7.29
N ASP A 60 -7.87 9.24 -8.37
CA ASP A 60 -8.61 10.25 -9.12
C ASP A 60 -9.99 10.53 -8.48
N SER A 61 -10.75 11.45 -9.09
CA SER A 61 -12.07 11.85 -8.63
C SER A 61 -13.15 10.78 -8.77
N LEU A 62 -12.85 9.64 -9.39
CA LEU A 62 -13.75 8.49 -9.55
C LEU A 62 -13.33 7.34 -8.61
N ASP A 63 -12.52 7.64 -7.59
CA ASP A 63 -12.01 6.68 -6.59
C ASP A 63 -11.11 5.58 -7.19
N ARG A 64 -10.46 5.82 -8.33
CA ARG A 64 -9.55 4.85 -8.96
C ARG A 64 -8.10 5.14 -8.59
N LEU A 65 -7.34 4.09 -8.27
CA LEU A 65 -5.92 4.19 -7.92
C LEU A 65 -5.07 4.57 -9.15
N ILE A 66 -4.61 5.82 -9.20
CA ILE A 66 -3.77 6.33 -10.29
C ILE A 66 -2.28 6.21 -9.99
N ARG A 67 -1.88 6.14 -8.71
CA ARG A 67 -0.49 5.95 -8.33
C ARG A 67 -0.33 5.21 -7.02
N ALA A 68 0.63 4.31 -6.96
CA ALA A 68 1.15 3.74 -5.72
C ALA A 68 2.67 3.91 -5.68
N THR A 69 3.21 4.35 -4.55
CA THR A 69 4.66 4.50 -4.36
C THR A 69 5.12 3.67 -3.17
N GLU A 70 6.14 2.84 -3.39
CA GLU A 70 6.84 2.07 -2.36
C GLU A 70 8.16 2.77 -1.97
N LYS A 71 8.37 2.91 -0.67
CA LYS A 71 9.62 3.37 -0.07
C LYS A 71 10.04 2.43 1.06
N THR A 72 11.31 2.48 1.45
CA THR A 72 11.72 1.95 2.75
C THR A 72 11.20 2.86 3.87
N THR A 73 11.19 2.36 5.11
CA THR A 73 10.86 3.19 6.29
C THR A 73 11.82 4.37 6.49
N SER A 74 13.04 4.30 5.95
CA SER A 74 13.99 5.42 5.90
C SER A 74 13.71 6.43 4.77
N GLY A 75 12.65 6.21 3.98
CA GLY A 75 12.24 7.11 2.90
C GLY A 75 12.92 6.84 1.55
N THR A 76 13.76 5.82 1.43
CA THR A 76 14.40 5.46 0.16
C THR A 76 13.37 4.93 -0.83
N PHE A 77 13.29 5.53 -2.02
CA PHE A 77 12.41 5.07 -3.09
C PHE A 77 12.78 3.67 -3.56
N VAL A 78 11.77 2.79 -3.71
CA VAL A 78 11.94 1.43 -4.22
C VAL A 78 11.33 1.34 -5.62
N MET A 79 10.05 1.68 -5.73
CA MET A 79 9.35 1.72 -7.00
C MET A 79 8.05 2.54 -6.92
N ALA A 80 7.51 2.91 -8.06
CA ALA A 80 6.17 3.44 -8.19
C ALA A 80 5.42 2.78 -9.34
N THR A 81 4.13 2.57 -9.15
CA THR A 81 3.19 2.16 -10.20
C THR A 81 2.30 3.35 -10.53
N SER A 82 2.06 3.61 -11.82
CA SER A 82 1.06 4.58 -12.28
C SER A 82 0.06 3.91 -13.20
N ASN A 83 -1.24 4.17 -13.02
CA ASN A 83 -2.31 3.62 -13.86
C ASN A 83 -3.01 4.74 -14.63
N GLN A 84 -3.41 4.43 -15.85
CA GLN A 84 -4.25 5.26 -16.70
C GLN A 84 -5.55 4.52 -17.00
N PHE A 85 -6.62 5.28 -17.18
CA PHE A 85 -7.93 4.74 -17.50
C PHE A 85 -8.50 5.45 -18.72
N ASP A 86 -9.25 4.71 -19.54
CA ASP A 86 -9.98 5.26 -20.68
C ASP A 86 -11.27 5.97 -20.25
N SER A 87 -11.98 6.56 -21.22
CA SER A 87 -13.26 7.25 -21.01
C SER A 87 -14.39 6.33 -20.51
N PHE A 88 -14.25 5.02 -20.70
CA PHE A 88 -15.22 4.02 -20.23
C PHE A 88 -14.87 3.50 -18.83
N GLY A 89 -13.78 3.98 -18.24
CA GLY A 89 -13.34 3.62 -16.90
C GLY A 89 -12.46 2.37 -16.83
N ARG A 90 -12.04 1.82 -17.96
CA ARG A 90 -11.19 0.61 -18.03
C ARG A 90 -9.72 1.02 -17.99
N ALA A 91 -8.85 0.16 -17.46
CA ALA A 91 -7.41 0.45 -17.41
C ALA A 91 -6.82 0.49 -18.83
N SER A 92 -6.22 1.61 -19.23
CA SER A 92 -5.64 1.78 -20.57
C SER A 92 -4.13 1.65 -20.59
N ALA A 93 -3.47 1.91 -19.45
CA ALA A 93 -2.03 1.70 -19.30
C ALA A 93 -1.64 1.53 -17.84
N SER A 94 -0.52 0.84 -17.61
CA SER A 94 0.19 0.81 -16.34
C SER A 94 1.68 1.00 -16.58
N SER A 95 2.35 1.77 -15.73
CA SER A 95 3.80 1.91 -15.75
C SER A 95 4.42 1.64 -14.39
N TYR A 96 5.65 1.11 -14.40
CA TYR A 96 6.44 0.84 -13.21
C TYR A 96 7.78 1.56 -13.33
N THR A 97 8.06 2.45 -12.40
CA THR A 97 9.36 3.12 -12.27
C THR A 97 10.11 2.50 -11.10
N PHE A 98 11.32 2.00 -11.33
CA PHE A 98 12.16 1.38 -10.30
C PHE A 98 13.20 2.36 -9.76
N ALA A 99 13.84 2.02 -8.64
CA ALA A 99 14.83 2.87 -7.98
C ALA A 99 16.03 3.29 -8.86
N ASN A 100 16.37 2.48 -9.86
CA ASN A 100 17.41 2.78 -10.85
C ASN A 100 16.91 3.65 -12.02
N ASN A 101 15.68 4.15 -11.95
CA ASN A 101 14.94 4.86 -13.00
C ASN A 101 14.56 4.01 -14.22
N ASP A 102 14.66 2.68 -14.14
CA ASP A 102 14.09 1.82 -15.18
C ASP A 102 12.58 2.01 -15.23
N LEU A 103 12.04 2.01 -16.46
CA LEU A 103 10.63 2.21 -16.74
C LEU A 103 10.10 1.02 -17.54
N LEU A 104 9.13 0.30 -16.96
CA LEU A 104 8.35 -0.72 -17.68
C LEU A 104 6.95 -0.17 -17.94
N ASN A 105 6.54 -0.12 -19.22
CA ASN A 105 5.24 0.36 -19.64
C ASN A 105 4.41 -0.78 -20.23
N TYR A 106 3.14 -0.83 -19.87
CA TYR A 106 2.14 -1.77 -20.36
C TYR A 106 0.95 -1.00 -20.89
N TRP A 107 0.63 -1.20 -22.17
CA TRP A 107 -0.55 -0.63 -22.82
C TRP A 107 -1.61 -1.71 -22.97
N ILE A 108 -2.86 -1.33 -22.69
CA ILE A 108 -4.01 -2.23 -22.79
C ILE A 108 -4.92 -1.69 -23.88
N GLU A 109 -5.07 -2.46 -24.94
CA GLU A 109 -6.00 -2.17 -26.02
C GLU A 109 -7.23 -3.06 -25.87
N TYR A 110 -8.41 -2.44 -26.01
CA TYR A 110 -9.68 -3.14 -25.98
C TYR A 110 -10.28 -3.14 -27.38
N ASN A 111 -10.73 -4.31 -27.83
CA ASN A 111 -11.48 -4.47 -29.07
C ASN A 111 -12.89 -3.87 -28.98
#